data_AF-A0AAC8VXZ2-F1
#
_entry.id   AF-A0AAC8VXZ2-F1
#
_cell.length_a   1.000
_cell.length_b   1.000
_cell.length_c   1.000
_cell.angle_alpha   90.00
_cell.angle_beta   90.00
_cell.angle_gamma   90.00
#
_symmetry.space_group_name_H-M   'P 1'
#
loop_
_entity.id
_entity.type
_entity.pdbx_description
1 polymer ?
#
loop_
_entity_poly.entity_id
_entity_poly.type
_entity_poly.pdbx_seq_one_letter_code
_entity_poly.pdbx_strand_id
1 'polypeptide(L)'
;MDKVDVRFPQQAKPAANLPKNAQERAVALVDLMGRLTAVLEREAAAVRARRPAKELAQIGRDKQPMTLVYEEISRLLRVDRDGLIALPVELKTTLKDATAKLYAATADNAEALRVGGAAQKIMVDTVVGVISRQQKAPSTAYAAHMGGGRGYSPPPSGPRTSAALNTRL
;
A
#
# COMPACT_ATOMS: atom_id res chain seq x y z
N MET A 1 35.75 -12.57 -34.16
CA MET A 1 34.46 -13.26 -34.26
C MET A 1 34.05 -13.64 -32.84
N ASP A 2 33.22 -12.80 -32.23
CA ASP A 2 32.67 -12.99 -30.89
C ASP A 2 31.72 -14.18 -30.88
N LYS A 3 31.96 -15.13 -29.97
CA LYS A 3 31.03 -16.23 -29.71
C LYS A 3 29.91 -15.66 -28.83
N VAL A 4 28.78 -15.36 -29.46
CA VAL A 4 27.55 -15.03 -28.74
C VAL A 4 27.08 -16.28 -28.01
N ASP A 5 27.27 -16.29 -26.69
CA ASP A 5 26.79 -17.36 -25.82
C ASP A 5 25.26 -17.28 -25.75
N VAL A 6 24.59 -18.03 -26.63
CA VAL A 6 23.13 -18.17 -26.63
C VAL A 6 22.76 -19.10 -25.47
N ARG A 7 22.67 -18.53 -24.26
CA ARG A 7 22.05 -19.23 -23.13
C ARG A 7 20.56 -19.37 -23.41
N PHE A 8 20.18 -20.53 -23.94
CA PHE A 8 18.78 -20.95 -23.98
C PHE A 8 18.21 -20.94 -22.55
N PRO A 9 16.99 -20.41 -22.32
CA PRO A 9 16.35 -20.49 -21.02
C PRO A 9 16.18 -21.97 -20.67
N GLN A 10 16.91 -22.41 -19.66
CA GLN A 10 16.86 -23.77 -19.15
C GLN A 10 15.42 -24.08 -18.75
N GLN A 11 14.81 -25.10 -19.38
CA GLN A 11 13.47 -25.56 -19.01
C GLN A 11 13.47 -25.85 -17.51
N ALA A 12 12.68 -25.08 -16.76
CA ALA A 12 12.55 -25.25 -15.32
C ALA A 12 12.17 -26.70 -15.05
N LYS A 13 13.01 -27.43 -14.33
CA LYS A 13 12.71 -28.79 -13.88
C LYS A 13 11.34 -28.74 -13.19
N PRO A 14 10.37 -29.60 -13.56
CA PRO A 14 9.09 -29.63 -12.87
C PRO A 14 9.40 -29.89 -11.39
N ALA A 15 9.01 -28.95 -10.53
CA ALA A 15 9.32 -29.11 -9.11
C ALA A 15 8.65 -30.39 -8.62
N ALA A 16 9.44 -31.25 -7.96
CA ALA A 16 9.11 -32.65 -7.67
C ALA A 16 7.84 -32.86 -6.82
N ASN A 17 7.26 -31.77 -6.29
CA ASN A 17 6.08 -31.78 -5.43
C ASN A 17 4.81 -31.24 -6.10
N LEU A 18 4.80 -31.00 -7.42
CA LEU A 18 3.57 -30.55 -8.07
C LEU A 18 2.56 -31.69 -8.25
N PRO A 19 1.26 -31.41 -8.05
CA PRO A 19 0.20 -32.40 -8.26
C PRO A 19 0.22 -32.90 -9.71
N LYS A 20 0.02 -34.21 -9.91
CA LYS A 20 0.41 -34.91 -11.14
C LYS A 20 -0.67 -34.88 -12.22
N ASN A 21 -1.94 -34.86 -11.83
CA ASN A 21 -3.10 -34.85 -12.72
C ASN A 21 -4.01 -33.64 -12.46
N ALA A 22 -4.96 -33.39 -13.36
CA ALA A 22 -5.89 -32.26 -13.27
C ALA A 22 -6.71 -32.27 -11.96
N GLN A 23 -7.12 -33.45 -11.48
CA GLN A 23 -7.92 -33.56 -10.26
C GLN A 23 -7.13 -33.15 -9.02
N GLU A 24 -5.93 -33.68 -8.84
CA GLU A 24 -5.02 -33.29 -7.75
C GLU A 24 -4.67 -31.80 -7.84
N ARG A 25 -4.44 -31.28 -9.05
CA ARG A 25 -4.19 -29.85 -9.27
C ARG A 25 -5.39 -29.00 -8.86
N ALA A 26 -6.60 -29.40 -9.21
CA ALA A 26 -7.83 -28.71 -8.85
C ALA A 26 -8.06 -28.72 -7.33
N VAL A 27 -7.87 -29.86 -6.66
CA VAL A 27 -7.98 -29.96 -5.19
C VAL A 27 -6.93 -29.07 -4.50
N ALA A 28 -5.68 -29.13 -4.95
CA ALA A 28 -4.61 -28.29 -4.42
C ALA A 28 -4.89 -26.80 -4.63
N LEU A 29 -5.48 -26.44 -5.77
CA LEU A 29 -5.87 -25.06 -6.06
C LEU A 29 -6.98 -24.57 -5.14
N VAL A 30 -8.02 -25.38 -4.89
CA VAL A 30 -9.09 -25.05 -3.95
C VAL A 30 -8.53 -24.79 -2.55
N ASP A 31 -7.70 -25.68 -2.04
CA ASP A 31 -7.08 -25.53 -0.72
C ASP A 31 -6.21 -24.27 -0.65
N LEU A 32 -5.39 -24.04 -1.68
CA LEU A 32 -4.54 -22.86 -1.75
C LEU A 32 -5.36 -21.55 -1.82
N MET A 33 -6.44 -21.52 -2.58
CA MET A 33 -7.37 -20.38 -2.63
C MET A 33 -8.00 -20.13 -1.26
N GLY A 34 -8.38 -21.18 -0.52
CA GLY A 34 -8.89 -21.07 0.84
C GLY A 34 -7.86 -20.46 1.80
N ARG A 35 -6.62 -20.94 1.77
CA ARG A 35 -5.52 -20.38 2.58
C ARG A 35 -5.20 -18.93 2.20
N LEU A 36 -5.16 -18.60 0.91
CA LEU A 36 -4.96 -17.22 0.43
C LEU A 36 -6.09 -16.29 0.91
N THR A 37 -7.34 -16.74 0.81
CA THR A 37 -8.51 -16.01 1.31
C THR A 37 -8.34 -15.67 2.80
N ALA A 38 -7.99 -16.65 3.63
CA ALA A 38 -7.77 -16.43 5.05
C ALA A 38 -6.59 -15.47 5.35
N VAL A 39 -5.54 -15.47 4.52
CA VAL A 39 -4.44 -14.50 4.64
C VAL A 39 -4.92 -13.09 4.30
N LEU A 40 -5.70 -12.92 3.22
CA LEU A 40 -6.24 -11.62 2.81
C LEU A 40 -7.22 -11.05 3.84
N GLU A 41 -8.09 -11.89 4.41
CA GLU A 41 -9.01 -11.48 5.47
C GLU A 41 -8.26 -11.05 6.74
N ARG A 42 -7.20 -11.77 7.11
CA ARG A 42 -6.32 -11.39 8.23
C ARG A 42 -5.59 -10.08 7.97
N GLU A 43 -5.10 -9.85 6.74
CA GLU A 43 -4.47 -8.60 6.34
C GLU A 43 -5.46 -7.43 6.45
N ALA A 44 -6.66 -7.58 5.89
CA ALA A 44 -7.71 -6.57 5.95
C ALA A 44 -8.10 -6.24 7.40
N ALA A 45 -8.24 -7.27 8.25
CA ALA A 45 -8.51 -7.09 9.67
C ALA A 45 -7.37 -6.38 10.41
N ALA A 46 -6.11 -6.74 10.13
CA ALA A 46 -4.94 -6.13 10.74
C ALA A 46 -4.80 -4.64 10.34
N VAL A 47 -5.08 -4.31 9.07
CA VAL A 47 -5.09 -2.93 8.58
C VAL A 47 -6.17 -2.10 9.28
N ARG A 48 -7.40 -2.63 9.37
CA ARG A 48 -8.52 -1.97 10.07
C ARG A 48 -8.22 -1.77 11.55
N ALA A 49 -7.60 -2.75 12.19
CA ALA A 49 -7.16 -2.70 13.58
C ALA A 49 -5.89 -1.85 13.79
N ARG A 50 -5.33 -1.23 12.74
CA ARG A 50 -4.11 -0.40 12.78
C ARG A 50 -2.95 -1.13 13.44
N ARG A 51 -2.80 -2.43 13.14
CA ARG A 51 -1.69 -3.24 13.66
C ARG A 51 -0.33 -2.66 13.21
N PRO A 52 0.75 -2.91 13.96
CA PRO A 52 2.07 -2.39 13.63
C PRO A 52 2.53 -2.82 12.23
N ALA A 53 3.29 -1.96 11.55
CA ALA A 53 3.80 -2.23 10.20
C ALA A 53 4.60 -3.54 10.09
N LYS A 54 5.30 -3.95 11.16
CA LYS A 54 6.02 -5.23 11.22
C LYS A 54 5.10 -6.44 11.08
N GLU A 55 3.90 -6.38 11.67
CA GLU A 55 2.90 -7.45 11.60
C GLU A 55 2.32 -7.53 10.19
N LEU A 56 1.97 -6.39 9.59
CA LEU A 56 1.52 -6.30 8.19
C LEU A 56 2.60 -6.81 7.21
N ALA A 57 3.86 -6.48 7.44
CA ALA A 57 4.98 -6.98 6.63
C ALA A 57 5.18 -8.50 6.76
N GLN A 58 4.88 -9.09 7.92
CA GLN A 58 4.92 -10.54 8.07
C GLN A 58 3.81 -11.20 7.25
N ILE A 59 2.59 -10.69 7.32
CA ILE A 59 1.46 -11.19 6.52
C ILE A 59 1.77 -11.10 5.02
N GLY A 60 2.39 -10.01 4.57
CA GLY A 60 2.86 -9.86 3.19
C GLY A 60 3.90 -10.92 2.76
N ARG A 61 4.86 -11.25 3.64
CA ARG A 61 5.87 -12.29 3.40
C ARG A 61 5.25 -13.68 3.32
N ASP A 62 4.27 -13.98 4.16
CA ASP A 62 3.58 -15.28 4.17
C ASP A 62 2.73 -15.47 2.90
N LYS A 63 2.16 -14.39 2.36
CA LYS A 63 1.35 -14.38 1.13
C LYS A 63 2.15 -14.64 -0.15
N GLN A 64 3.37 -14.10 -0.25
CA GLN A 64 4.18 -14.11 -1.47
C GLN A 64 4.42 -15.52 -2.08
N PRO A 65 4.89 -16.54 -1.32
CA PRO A 65 5.09 -17.88 -1.89
C PRO A 65 3.77 -18.53 -2.33
N MET A 66 2.66 -18.22 -1.65
CA MET A 66 1.35 -18.78 -1.98
C MET A 66 0.83 -18.26 -3.33
N THR A 67 1.05 -16.98 -3.64
CA THR A 67 0.67 -16.40 -4.94
C THR A 67 1.43 -17.06 -6.10
N LEU A 68 2.74 -17.32 -5.94
CA LEU A 68 3.54 -17.98 -6.97
C LEU A 68 3.04 -19.40 -7.26
N VAL A 69 2.72 -20.17 -6.21
CA VAL A 69 2.15 -21.52 -6.36
C VAL A 69 0.76 -21.48 -6.99
N TYR A 70 -0.05 -20.46 -6.65
CA TYR A 70 -1.38 -20.28 -7.23
C TYR A 70 -1.30 -20.03 -8.74
N GLU A 71 -0.41 -19.14 -9.17
CA GLU A 71 -0.18 -18.85 -10.59
C GLU A 71 0.29 -20.10 -11.35
N GLU A 72 1.20 -20.88 -10.76
CA GLU A 72 1.73 -22.11 -11.32
C GLU A 72 0.63 -23.16 -11.54
N ILE A 73 -0.12 -23.50 -10.49
CA ILE A 73 -1.17 -24.52 -10.56
C ILE A 73 -2.28 -24.08 -11.51
N SER A 74 -2.67 -22.79 -11.47
CA SER A 74 -3.67 -22.23 -12.38
C SER A 74 -3.23 -22.32 -13.85
N ARG A 75 -1.94 -22.06 -14.12
CA ARG A 75 -1.38 -22.19 -15.47
C ARG A 75 -1.39 -23.63 -15.96
N LEU A 76 -1.00 -24.58 -15.12
CA LEU A 76 -0.97 -26.00 -15.47
C LEU A 76 -2.38 -26.53 -15.77
N LEU A 77 -3.38 -26.15 -14.97
CA LEU A 77 -4.79 -26.50 -15.24
C LEU A 77 -5.31 -25.87 -16.54
N ARG A 78 -4.87 -24.66 -16.89
CA ARG A 78 -5.26 -24.01 -18.14
C ARG A 78 -4.70 -24.69 -19.39
N VAL A 79 -3.51 -25.27 -19.26
CA VAL A 79 -2.86 -26.05 -20.34
C VAL A 79 -3.51 -27.42 -20.48
N ASP A 80 -3.90 -28.05 -19.36
CA ASP A 80 -4.57 -29.35 -19.30
C ASP A 80 -6.11 -29.23 -19.49
N ARG A 81 -6.53 -28.82 -20.69
CA ARG A 81 -7.95 -28.58 -21.00
C ARG A 81 -8.80 -29.85 -20.90
N ASP A 82 -8.29 -30.97 -21.39
CA ASP A 82 -9.01 -32.24 -21.36
C ASP A 82 -9.21 -32.71 -19.92
N GLY A 83 -8.17 -32.58 -19.08
CA GLY A 83 -8.26 -32.87 -17.65
C GLY A 83 -9.25 -31.95 -16.93
N LEU A 84 -9.31 -30.66 -17.28
CA LEU A 84 -10.27 -29.71 -16.73
C LEU A 84 -11.72 -30.07 -17.11
N ILE A 85 -11.94 -30.47 -18.36
CA ILE A 85 -13.26 -30.92 -18.86
C ILE A 85 -13.69 -32.20 -18.15
N ALA A 86 -12.75 -33.12 -17.91
CA ALA A 86 -13.01 -34.39 -17.23
C ALA A 86 -13.24 -34.28 -15.71
N LEU A 87 -13.03 -33.09 -15.10
CA LEU A 87 -13.24 -32.94 -13.66
C LEU A 87 -14.72 -33.19 -13.25
N PRO A 88 -14.94 -33.79 -12.06
CA PRO A 88 -16.26 -33.90 -11.45
C PRO A 88 -16.96 -32.54 -11.32
N VAL A 89 -18.29 -32.53 -11.47
CA VAL A 89 -19.11 -31.30 -11.42
C VAL A 89 -19.02 -30.63 -10.05
N GLU A 90 -18.91 -31.43 -8.99
CA GLU A 90 -18.76 -30.99 -7.61
C GLU A 90 -17.45 -30.21 -7.44
N LEU A 91 -16.37 -30.69 -8.05
CA LEU A 91 -15.05 -30.05 -7.98
C LEU A 91 -15.00 -28.77 -8.81
N LYS A 92 -15.66 -28.74 -9.97
CA LYS A 92 -15.83 -27.51 -10.77
C LYS A 92 -16.62 -26.44 -10.01
N THR A 93 -17.69 -26.84 -9.33
CA THR A 93 -18.48 -25.95 -8.47
C THR A 93 -17.63 -25.41 -7.32
N THR A 94 -16.89 -26.29 -6.64
CA THR A 94 -15.99 -25.90 -5.55
C THR A 94 -14.91 -24.92 -6.01
N LEU A 95 -14.31 -25.14 -7.19
CA LEU A 95 -13.35 -24.21 -7.79
C LEU A 95 -13.96 -22.83 -8.05
N LYS A 96 -15.19 -22.79 -8.58
CA LYS A 96 -15.93 -21.55 -8.83
C LYS A 96 -16.20 -20.79 -7.52
N ASP A 97 -16.66 -21.49 -6.50
CA ASP A 97 -16.98 -20.88 -5.20
C ASP A 97 -15.71 -20.37 -4.50
N ALA A 98 -14.63 -21.16 -4.52
CA ALA A 98 -13.34 -20.73 -4.00
C ALA A 98 -12.78 -19.51 -4.74
N THR A 99 -12.95 -19.44 -6.06
CA THR A 99 -12.56 -18.28 -6.88
C THR A 99 -13.37 -17.04 -6.49
N ALA A 100 -14.69 -17.17 -6.32
CA ALA A 100 -15.56 -16.08 -5.92
C ALA A 100 -15.19 -15.52 -4.53
N LYS A 101 -14.92 -16.41 -3.57
CA LYS A 101 -14.46 -16.04 -2.23
C LYS A 101 -13.12 -15.32 -2.26
N LEU A 102 -12.16 -15.84 -3.02
CA LEU A 102 -10.84 -15.21 -3.16
C LEU A 102 -10.95 -13.82 -3.79
N TYR A 103 -11.81 -13.63 -4.80
CA TYR A 103 -12.06 -12.33 -5.42
C TYR A 103 -12.65 -11.34 -4.41
N ALA A 104 -13.66 -11.76 -3.65
CA ALA A 104 -14.29 -10.93 -2.62
C ALA A 104 -13.27 -10.51 -1.54
N ALA A 105 -12.47 -11.45 -1.03
CA ALA A 105 -11.45 -11.16 -0.02
C ALA A 105 -10.33 -10.25 -0.57
N THR A 106 -9.96 -10.40 -1.85
CA THR A 106 -8.99 -9.52 -2.51
C THR A 106 -9.52 -8.09 -2.61
N ALA A 107 -10.78 -7.92 -3.03
CA ALA A 107 -11.42 -6.61 -3.11
C ALA A 107 -11.54 -5.95 -1.74
N ASP A 108 -11.97 -6.70 -0.72
CA ASP A 108 -12.09 -6.22 0.66
C ASP A 108 -10.73 -5.76 1.23
N ASN A 109 -9.68 -6.56 1.00
CA ASN A 109 -8.33 -6.23 1.45
C ASN A 109 -7.76 -5.01 0.72
N ALA A 110 -7.96 -4.91 -0.60
CA ALA A 110 -7.54 -3.75 -1.37
C ALA A 110 -8.23 -2.46 -0.86
N GLU A 111 -9.52 -2.53 -0.56
CA GLU A 111 -10.26 -1.41 0.01
C GLU A 111 -9.76 -1.05 1.41
N ALA A 112 -9.52 -2.03 2.28
CA ALA A 112 -8.95 -1.81 3.61
C ALA A 112 -7.59 -1.10 3.54
N LEU A 113 -6.69 -1.55 2.66
CA LEU A 113 -5.39 -0.93 2.42
C LEU A 113 -5.52 0.50 1.88
N ARG A 114 -6.44 0.74 0.94
CA ARG A 114 -6.70 2.07 0.37
C ARG A 114 -7.18 3.05 1.44
N VAL A 115 -8.18 2.65 2.23
CA VAL A 115 -8.74 3.47 3.31
C VAL A 115 -7.70 3.70 4.41
N GLY A 116 -6.97 2.65 4.80
CA GLY A 116 -5.90 2.74 5.80
C GLY A 116 -4.79 3.71 5.38
N GLY A 117 -4.32 3.63 4.13
CA GLY A 117 -3.33 4.54 3.59
C GLY A 117 -3.82 5.99 3.50
N ALA A 118 -5.06 6.20 3.05
CA ALA A 118 -5.68 7.53 3.01
C ALA A 118 -5.82 8.15 4.41
N ALA A 119 -6.25 7.37 5.40
CA ALA A 119 -6.38 7.83 6.79
C ALA A 119 -5.02 8.19 7.41
N GLN A 120 -3.97 7.40 7.14
CA GLN A 120 -2.61 7.70 7.59
C GLN A 120 -2.10 9.00 6.96
N LYS A 121 -2.33 9.20 5.66
CA LYS A 121 -1.95 10.45 4.98
C LYS A 121 -2.65 11.67 5.60
N ILE A 122 -3.95 11.61 5.85
CA ILE A 122 -4.70 12.71 6.50
C ILE A 122 -4.12 13.02 7.89
N MET A 123 -3.81 12.00 8.68
CA MET A 123 -3.20 12.20 10.01
C MET A 123 -1.83 12.87 9.91
N VAL A 124 -0.96 12.40 9.01
CA VAL A 124 0.37 13.00 8.79
C VAL A 124 0.25 14.44 8.29
N ASP A 125 -0.60 14.70 7.29
CA ASP A 125 -0.84 16.05 6.75
C ASP A 125 -1.37 16.99 7.86
N THR A 126 -2.22 16.48 8.75
CA THR A 126 -2.73 17.23 9.91
C THR A 126 -1.62 17.53 10.91
N VAL A 127 -0.82 16.54 11.30
CA VAL A 127 0.30 16.70 12.23
C VAL A 127 1.34 17.67 11.67
N VAL A 128 1.74 17.50 10.41
CA VAL A 128 2.65 18.42 9.70
C VAL A 128 2.05 19.82 9.64
N GLY A 129 0.75 19.95 9.36
CA GLY A 129 0.05 21.23 9.35
C GLY A 129 0.04 21.92 10.73
N VAL A 130 -0.15 21.17 11.81
CA VAL A 130 -0.08 21.69 13.19
C VAL A 130 1.34 22.13 13.53
N ILE A 131 2.35 21.28 13.29
CA ILE A 131 3.76 21.59 13.56
C ILE A 131 4.20 22.82 12.74
N SER A 132 3.85 22.88 11.46
CA SER A 132 4.20 24.01 10.59
C SER A 132 3.56 25.32 11.05
N ARG A 133 2.32 25.27 11.55
CA ARG A 133 1.65 26.45 12.12
C ARG A 133 2.28 26.90 13.44
N GLN A 134 2.70 25.97 14.29
CA GLN A 134 3.41 26.28 15.54
C GLN A 134 4.80 26.86 15.29
N GLN A 135 5.54 26.34 14.31
CA GLN A 135 6.86 26.86 13.93
C GLN A 135 6.79 28.25 13.26
N LYS A 136 5.69 28.53 12.54
CA LYS A 136 5.43 29.84 11.93
C LYS A 136 4.73 30.83 12.86
N ALA A 137 4.35 30.41 14.07
CA ALA A 137 3.82 31.33 15.06
C ALA A 137 4.95 32.28 15.51
N PRO A 138 4.78 33.61 15.38
CA PRO A 138 5.81 34.55 15.79
C PRO A 138 6.08 34.39 17.29
N SER A 139 7.35 34.29 17.68
CA SER A 139 7.79 34.21 19.08
C SER A 139 7.64 35.54 19.82
N THR A 140 6.44 36.13 19.78
CA THR A 140 6.16 37.44 20.38
C THR A 140 4.87 37.36 21.16
N ALA A 141 4.92 36.70 22.30
CA ALA A 141 3.83 36.75 23.27
C ALA A 141 4.33 36.54 24.71
N TYR A 142 5.51 37.05 25.11
CA TYR A 142 5.84 37.36 26.52
C TYR A 142 7.23 38.04 26.67
N ALA A 143 7.47 39.19 26.02
CA ALA A 143 8.72 39.95 26.24
C ALA A 143 8.55 41.48 26.07
N ALA A 144 7.38 42.03 26.42
CA ALA A 144 7.14 43.48 26.36
C ALA A 144 6.80 44.11 27.72
N HIS A 145 7.00 43.40 28.82
CA HIS A 145 6.92 43.95 30.17
C HIS A 145 8.11 43.44 30.98
N MET A 146 9.16 44.27 31.10
CA MET A 146 10.09 44.42 32.23
C MET A 146 11.42 45.00 31.71
N GLY A 147 11.72 46.26 32.05
CA GLY A 147 13.05 46.84 31.84
C GLY A 147 13.05 48.37 31.67
N GLY A 148 12.75 49.12 32.73
CA GLY A 148 12.94 50.57 32.74
C GLY A 148 14.43 50.96 32.79
N GLY A 149 14.80 52.04 32.09
CA GLY A 149 16.16 52.57 32.12
C GLY A 149 16.37 53.82 31.26
N ARG A 150 16.09 54.98 31.85
CA ARG A 150 16.43 56.38 31.47
C ARG A 150 17.35 56.63 30.26
N GLY A 151 16.83 57.46 29.34
CA GLY A 151 17.40 58.80 29.09
C GLY A 151 18.18 59.01 27.79
N TYR A 152 17.54 59.64 26.79
CA TYR A 152 18.06 60.83 26.09
C TYR A 152 17.00 61.37 25.11
N SER A 153 16.60 62.64 25.25
CA SER A 153 15.83 63.42 24.27
C SER A 153 16.44 64.82 24.19
N PRO A 154 16.72 65.37 23.00
CA PRO A 154 16.29 66.73 22.69
C PRO A 154 15.73 66.92 21.25
N PRO A 155 15.08 68.07 20.95
CA PRO A 155 13.90 68.18 20.05
C PRO A 155 14.15 69.14 18.84
N PRO A 156 13.14 69.85 18.25
CA PRO A 156 12.15 69.40 17.26
C PRO A 156 12.16 70.25 15.95
N SER A 157 11.16 70.02 15.08
CA SER A 157 10.62 70.93 14.03
C SER A 157 11.21 70.90 12.61
N GLY A 158 10.39 70.38 11.68
CA GLY A 158 10.38 70.74 10.25
C GLY A 158 8.97 70.46 9.66
N PRO A 159 8.31 71.39 8.96
CA PRO A 159 6.95 71.20 8.46
C PRO A 159 6.88 70.43 7.13
N ARG A 160 5.71 69.83 6.93
CA ARG A 160 5.26 68.96 5.84
C ARG A 160 5.33 69.64 4.46
N THR A 161 5.74 68.89 3.43
CA THR A 161 5.19 69.07 2.07
C THR A 161 5.02 67.74 1.34
N SER A 162 3.88 67.68 0.68
CA SER A 162 3.21 66.58 0.00
C SER A 162 3.81 66.17 -1.35
N ALA A 163 3.42 64.96 -1.75
CA ALA A 163 3.04 64.54 -3.11
C ALA A 163 4.10 64.45 -4.22
N ALA A 164 4.22 63.24 -4.79
CA ALA A 164 4.14 63.07 -6.24
C ALA A 164 3.65 61.64 -6.56
N LEU A 165 2.47 61.59 -7.18
CA LEU A 165 1.95 60.48 -7.98
C LEU A 165 2.98 60.09 -9.04
N ASN A 166 3.13 58.78 -9.31
CA ASN A 166 3.23 58.38 -10.71
C ASN A 166 2.72 56.97 -10.97
N THR A 167 1.99 56.91 -12.07
CA THR A 167 1.06 55.89 -12.51
C THR A 167 1.72 54.77 -13.29
N ARG A 168 0.96 53.67 -13.37
CA ARG A 168 1.11 52.47 -14.21
C ARG A 168 1.56 52.76 -15.65
N LEU A 169 2.32 51.80 -16.20
CA LEU A 169 2.32 51.41 -17.61
C LEU A 169 1.45 50.16 -17.77
#